data_AF-A0A7S1XKW6-F1
#
_entry.id   AF-A0A7S1XKW6-F1
#
_cell.length_a   1.000
_cell.length_b   1.000
_cell.length_c   1.000
_cell.angle_alpha   90.00
_cell.angle_beta   90.00
_cell.angle_gamma   90.00
#
_symmetry.space_group_name_H-M   'P 1'
#
loop_
_entity.id
_entity.type
_entity.pdbx_description
1 polymer ?
#
loop_
_entity_poly.entity_id
_entity_poly.type
_entity_poly.pdbx_seq_one_letter_code
_entity_poly.pdbx_strand_id
1 'polypeptide(L)'
;AEAAPACLQLPAALAGYSSLQLQAEHSAVPRPILCFTLSQDGVLYICVDSQCKRPPAWMLRDGYRSTGDRLHCSGGAQYLVYRRFVRAGVRVRLGANPSKM
;
A
#
# COMPACT_ATOMS: atom_id res chain seq x y z
N ALA A 1 -5.47 9.21 -18.52
CA ALA A 1 -5.73 8.82 -17.12
C ALA A 1 -6.25 7.39 -17.14
N GLU A 2 -5.39 6.41 -16.88
CA GLU A 2 -5.78 5.00 -16.86
C GLU A 2 -6.34 4.67 -15.48
N ALA A 3 -7.58 4.18 -15.43
CA ALA A 3 -8.23 3.81 -14.17
C ALA A 3 -7.51 2.59 -13.57
N ALA A 4 -7.18 2.65 -12.27
CA ALA A 4 -6.58 1.50 -11.58
C ALA A 4 -7.51 0.28 -11.71
N PRO A 5 -6.97 -0.92 -12.00
CA PRO A 5 -7.78 -2.12 -12.21
C PRO A 5 -8.62 -2.41 -10.96
N ALA A 6 -9.90 -2.71 -11.15
CA ALA A 6 -10.79 -3.09 -10.06
C ALA A 6 -10.27 -4.40 -9.44
N CYS A 7 -9.96 -4.36 -8.14
CA CYS A 7 -9.50 -5.55 -7.44
C CYS A 7 -10.71 -6.43 -7.11
N LEU A 8 -10.75 -7.60 -7.75
CA LEU A 8 -11.91 -8.49 -7.79
C LEU A 8 -12.12 -9.25 -6.48
N GLN A 9 -11.07 -9.41 -5.66
CA GLN A 9 -11.15 -10.12 -4.38
C GLN A 9 -10.21 -9.46 -3.37
N LEU A 10 -10.77 -8.70 -2.43
CA LEU A 10 -10.08 -8.35 -1.19
C LEU A 10 -10.04 -9.60 -0.29
N PRO A 11 -8.92 -9.93 0.38
CA PRO A 11 -8.89 -10.94 1.42
C PRO A 11 -10.01 -10.68 2.42
N ALA A 12 -10.66 -11.73 2.94
CA ALA A 12 -11.75 -11.58 3.91
C ALA A 12 -11.34 -10.72 5.13
N ALA A 13 -10.05 -10.72 5.48
CA ALA A 13 -9.45 -9.88 6.52
C ALA A 13 -9.53 -8.35 6.24
N LEU A 14 -9.84 -7.95 5.02
CA LEU A 14 -9.97 -6.54 4.59
C LEU A 14 -11.43 -6.17 4.25
N ALA A 15 -12.37 -7.11 4.34
CA ALA A 15 -13.78 -6.83 4.13
C ALA A 15 -14.34 -5.96 5.27
N GLY A 16 -15.00 -4.85 4.94
CA GLY A 16 -15.62 -3.94 5.92
C GLY A 16 -14.73 -2.80 6.43
N TYR A 17 -13.47 -2.69 5.97
CA TYR A 17 -12.59 -1.58 6.32
C TYR A 17 -12.70 -0.41 5.33
N SER A 18 -12.60 0.82 5.84
CA SER A 18 -12.55 2.03 5.02
C SER A 18 -11.29 2.05 4.14
N SER A 19 -11.46 1.98 2.82
CA SER A 19 -10.34 2.05 1.86
C SER A 19 -10.15 3.47 1.33
N LEU A 20 -8.92 3.99 1.40
CA LEU A 20 -8.50 5.16 0.64
C LEU A 20 -7.83 4.69 -0.66
N GLN A 21 -8.45 4.98 -1.80
CA GLN A 21 -7.79 4.82 -3.10
C GLN A 21 -6.92 6.06 -3.38
N LEU A 22 -5.62 5.84 -3.55
CA LEU A 22 -4.67 6.87 -3.93
C LEU A 22 -4.26 6.62 -5.38
N GLN A 23 -4.22 7.69 -6.20
CA GLN A 23 -3.58 7.59 -7.51
C GLN A 23 -2.08 7.36 -7.31
N ALA A 24 -1.53 6.38 -8.03
CA ALA A 24 -0.11 6.08 -7.99
C ALA A 24 0.66 7.21 -8.69
N GLU A 25 1.16 8.17 -7.91
CA GLU A 25 2.13 9.16 -8.38
C GLU A 25 3.53 8.50 -8.40
N HIS A 26 4.12 8.42 -9.59
CA HIS A 26 5.52 8.02 -9.75
C HIS A 26 6.39 9.27 -9.68
N SER A 27 7.19 9.38 -8.61
CA SER A 27 8.16 10.47 -8.49
C SER A 27 9.54 9.91 -8.19
N ALA A 28 10.54 10.36 -8.97
CA ALA A 28 11.95 10.04 -8.74
C ALA A 28 12.50 10.71 -7.46
N VAL A 29 11.76 11.69 -6.91
CA VAL A 29 12.17 12.42 -5.71
C VAL A 29 11.54 11.78 -4.47
N PRO A 30 12.32 11.46 -3.42
CA PRO A 30 11.80 10.88 -2.18
C PRO A 30 11.05 11.95 -1.37
N ARG A 31 9.82 12.26 -1.78
CA ARG A 31 8.87 13.07 -1.02
C ARG A 31 7.74 12.17 -0.51
N PRO A 32 7.21 12.43 0.70
CA PRO A 32 6.01 11.74 1.15
C PRO A 32 4.84 12.14 0.24
N ILE A 33 4.25 11.17 -0.44
CA ILE A 33 3.10 11.36 -1.34
C ILE A 33 1.82 11.56 -0.51
N LEU A 34 1.73 10.89 0.64
CA LEU A 34 0.62 11.06 1.57
C LEU A 34 1.12 11.16 3.00
N CYS A 35 0.53 12.06 3.77
CA CYS A 35 0.72 12.15 5.21
C CYS A 35 -0.64 12.18 5.90
N PHE A 36 -0.84 11.33 6.90
CA PHE A 36 -2.03 11.36 7.74
C PHE A 36 -1.70 10.91 9.16
N THR A 37 -2.58 11.20 10.09
CA THR A 37 -2.49 10.75 11.48
C THR A 37 -3.74 9.94 11.79
N LEU A 38 -3.56 8.76 12.37
CA LEU A 38 -4.69 7.96 12.84
C LEU A 38 -5.15 8.50 14.19
N SER A 39 -6.45 8.72 14.35
CA SER A 39 -7.05 9.13 15.63
C SER A 39 -7.18 7.96 16.62
N GLN A 40 -7.06 6.72 16.15
CA GLN A 40 -7.15 5.49 16.94
C GLN A 40 -6.08 4.50 16.48
N ASP A 41 -5.79 3.50 17.31
CA ASP A 41 -4.92 2.39 16.93
C ASP A 41 -5.50 1.65 15.72
N GLY A 42 -4.65 1.26 14.78
CA GLY A 42 -5.10 0.63 13.54
C GLY A 42 -4.03 -0.16 12.81
N VAL A 43 -4.47 -1.00 11.88
CA VAL A 43 -3.59 -1.72 10.97
C VAL A 43 -3.72 -1.11 9.58
N LEU A 44 -2.59 -0.67 9.05
CA LEU A 44 -2.50 -0.18 7.68
C LEU A 44 -2.06 -1.32 6.76
N TYR A 45 -2.74 -1.43 5.64
CA TYR A 45 -2.40 -2.36 4.56
C TYR A 45 -1.95 -1.60 3.33
N ILE A 46 -0.88 -2.07 2.71
CA ILE A 46 -0.33 -1.51 1.47
C ILE A 46 -0.15 -2.63 0.47
N CYS A 47 -0.60 -2.38 -0.74
CA CYS A 47 -0.56 -3.32 -1.85
C CYS A 47 0.52 -2.87 -2.82
N VAL A 48 1.53 -3.71 -3.05
CA VAL A 48 2.65 -3.43 -3.95
C VAL A 48 2.54 -4.34 -5.16
N ASP A 49 2.73 -3.81 -6.37
CA ASP A 49 2.70 -4.60 -7.60
C ASP A 49 3.69 -5.78 -7.49
N SER A 50 3.22 -7.00 -7.75
CA SER A 50 4.01 -8.23 -7.66
C SER A 50 5.20 -8.27 -8.63
N GLN A 51 5.17 -7.47 -9.70
CA GLN A 51 6.26 -7.34 -10.66
C GLN A 51 7.39 -6.47 -10.12
N CYS A 52 7.20 -5.73 -9.01
CA CYS A 52 8.28 -5.01 -8.35
C CYS A 52 9.23 -6.01 -7.66
N LYS A 53 10.47 -6.12 -8.17
CA LYS A 53 11.51 -7.03 -7.65
C LYS A 53 11.77 -6.88 -6.14
N ARG A 54 11.57 -5.66 -5.60
CA ARG A 54 11.72 -5.37 -4.17
C ARG A 54 10.65 -4.37 -3.73
N PRO A 55 10.09 -4.51 -2.52
CA PRO A 55 9.23 -3.49 -1.96
C PRO A 55 10.02 -2.18 -1.75
N PRO A 56 9.35 -1.02 -1.75
CA PRO A 56 9.98 0.25 -1.45
C PRO A 56 10.76 0.22 -0.13
N ALA A 57 11.99 0.75 -0.13
CA ALA A 57 12.84 0.76 1.06
C ALA A 57 12.19 1.50 2.25
N TRP A 58 11.38 2.53 1.97
CA TRP A 58 10.64 3.25 3.00
C TRP A 58 9.63 2.35 3.72
N MET A 59 8.98 1.41 3.02
CA MET A 59 8.03 0.48 3.64
C MET A 59 8.74 -0.42 4.64
N LEU A 60 9.89 -0.97 4.25
CA LEU A 60 10.67 -1.84 5.12
C LEU A 60 11.19 -1.10 6.35
N ARG A 61 11.75 0.11 6.16
CA ARG A 61 12.22 0.97 7.26
C ARG A 61 11.09 1.35 8.22
N ASP A 62 9.91 1.62 7.69
CA ASP A 62 8.75 2.01 8.46
C ASP A 62 8.06 0.81 9.13
N GLY A 63 8.56 -0.41 8.93
CA GLY A 63 8.11 -1.61 9.65
C GLY A 63 6.92 -2.34 9.02
N TYR A 64 6.65 -2.10 7.73
CA TYR A 64 5.70 -2.92 6.98
C TYR A 64 6.26 -4.32 6.76
N ARG A 65 5.43 -5.33 7.02
CA ARG A 65 5.78 -6.74 6.84
C ARG A 65 4.83 -7.38 5.85
N SER A 66 5.36 -8.27 5.01
CA SER A 66 4.55 -9.08 4.10
C SER A 66 3.53 -9.88 4.91
N THR A 67 2.28 -9.92 4.46
CA THR A 67 1.25 -10.78 5.04
C THR A 67 1.26 -12.19 4.43
N GLY A 68 1.95 -12.35 3.28
CA GLY A 68 1.86 -13.54 2.45
C GLY A 68 0.67 -13.55 1.49
N ASP A 69 -0.28 -12.64 1.68
CA ASP A 69 -1.48 -12.54 0.83
C ASP A 69 -1.19 -11.86 -0.50
N ARG A 70 -2.01 -12.22 -1.50
CA ARG A 70 -2.00 -11.61 -2.83
C ARG A 70 -3.39 -11.13 -3.21
N LEU A 71 -3.45 -9.93 -3.75
CA LEU A 71 -4.63 -9.38 -4.40
C LEU A 71 -4.56 -9.66 -5.90
N HIS A 72 -5.63 -10.22 -6.43
CA HIS A 72 -5.80 -10.40 -7.87
C HIS A 72 -6.82 -9.38 -8.36
N CYS A 73 -6.42 -8.57 -9.34
CA CYS A 73 -7.26 -7.52 -9.90
C CYS A 73 -7.58 -7.85 -11.37
N SER A 74 -8.69 -7.33 -11.87
CA SER A 74 -9.15 -7.56 -13.25
C SER A 74 -8.05 -7.12 -14.24
N GLY A 75 -7.75 -7.93 -15.25
CA GLY A 75 -6.68 -7.66 -16.20
C GLY A 75 -5.33 -8.32 -15.87
N GLY A 76 -5.30 -9.24 -14.90
CA GLY A 76 -4.10 -10.05 -14.59
C GLY A 76 -3.09 -9.35 -13.67
N ALA A 77 -3.37 -8.14 -13.22
CA ALA A 77 -2.56 -7.45 -12.23
C ALA A 77 -2.62 -8.18 -10.87
N GLN A 78 -1.45 -8.41 -10.28
CA GLN A 78 -1.30 -9.05 -8.98
C GLN A 78 -0.53 -8.11 -8.04
N TYR A 79 -1.01 -7.97 -6.80
CA TYR A 79 -0.37 -7.14 -5.78
C TYR A 79 -0.06 -7.97 -4.53
N LEU A 80 1.13 -7.80 -3.97
CA LEU A 80 1.56 -8.35 -2.70
C LEU A 80 1.08 -7.44 -1.56
N VAL A 81 0.50 -8.02 -0.51
CA VAL A 81 -0.04 -7.25 0.62
C VAL A 81 0.98 -7.17 1.75
N TYR A 82 1.19 -5.97 2.25
CA TYR A 82 2.03 -5.66 3.41
C TYR A 82 1.18 -4.99 4.48
N ARG A 83 1.47 -5.26 5.75
CA ARG A 83 0.77 -4.65 6.88
C ARG A 83 1.72 -4.00 7.88
N ARG A 84 1.22 -2.98 8.57
CA ARG A 84 1.88 -2.34 9.71
C ARG A 84 0.82 -1.94 10.74
N PHE A 85 1.05 -2.26 12.01
CA PHE A 85 0.28 -1.70 13.12
C PHE A 85 0.78 -0.29 13.45
N VAL A 86 -0.15 0.64 13.62
CA VAL A 86 0.13 2.05 13.91
C VAL A 86 -0.73 2.48 15.09
N ARG A 87 -0.09 3.09 16.09
CA ARG A 87 -0.79 3.62 17.26
C ARG A 87 -1.46 4.96 16.95
N ALA A 88 -2.52 5.27 17.68
CA ALA A 88 -3.18 6.56 17.69
C ALA A 88 -2.17 7.69 17.89
N GLY A 89 -2.37 8.79 17.16
CA GLY A 89 -1.51 9.98 17.23
C GLY A 89 -0.18 9.85 16.48
N VAL A 90 0.18 8.67 15.95
CA VAL A 90 1.38 8.52 15.12
C VAL A 90 1.11 9.09 13.72
N ARG A 91 1.99 10.00 13.30
CA ARG A 91 1.97 10.53 11.93
C ARG A 91 2.56 9.52 10.96
N VAL A 92 1.76 9.05 10.03
CA VAL A 92 2.13 8.13 8.95
C VAL A 92 2.53 8.93 7.72
N ARG A 93 3.63 8.53 7.09
CA ARG A 93 4.13 9.12 5.85
C ARG A 93 4.31 8.02 4.82
N LEU A 94 3.52 8.05 3.76
CA LEU A 94 3.66 7.11 2.65
C LEU A 94 4.60 7.71 1.61
N GLY A 95 5.68 7.00 1.31
CA GLY A 95 6.65 7.40 0.30
C GLY A 95 6.22 6.99 -1.12
N ALA A 96 6.96 7.46 -2.11
CA ALA A 96 6.73 7.10 -3.50
C ALA A 96 6.94 5.62 -3.79
N ASN A 97 6.22 5.12 -4.81
CA ASN A 97 6.51 3.83 -5.41
C ASN A 97 7.85 3.94 -6.17
N PRO A 98 8.82 3.02 -5.98
CA PRO A 98 10.01 3.00 -6.81
C PRO A 98 9.59 2.83 -8.27
N SER A 99 10.17 3.62 -9.17
CA SER A 99 10.01 3.45 -10.61
C SER A 99 10.30 1.99 -10.98
N LYS A 100 9.45 1.39 -11.84
CA LYS A 100 9.76 0.08 -12.43
C LYS A 100 11.10 0.23 -13.18
N MET A 101 12.16 -0.37 -12.66
CA MET A 101 13.43 -0.60 -13.37
C MET A 101 13.44 -2.00 -13.93
#